data_AF-A0A345QL11-F1
#
_entry.id   AF-A0A345QL11-F1
#
_cell.length_a   1.000
_cell.length_b   1.000
_cell.length_c   1.000
_cell.angle_alpha   90.00
_cell.angle_beta   90.00
_cell.angle_gamma   90.00
#
_symmetry.space_group_name_H-M   'P 1'
#
loop_
_entity.id
_entity.type
_entity.pdbx_description
1 polymer ?
#
loop_
_entity_poly.entity_id
_entity_poly.type
_entity_poly.pdbx_seq_one_letter_code
_entity_poly.pdbx_strand_id
1 'polypeptide(L)'
;MGLRGLVLAVTLVLSGPATAGQKVYEGEEASALRCANMLALTGVTLRNAELMDDAEQEVLLGVTILILERHVSGTWAQKKAAMEQMRDRRSIEDTLADYQRNAPLCLGRFPIN
;
A
#
# COMPACT_ATOMS: atom_id res chain seq x y z
N MET A 1 -36.37 14.41 55.48
CA MET A 1 -34.97 13.90 55.48
C MET A 1 -35.00 12.50 54.87
N GLY A 2 -34.31 12.09 53.81
CA GLY A 2 -33.29 12.66 52.94
C GLY A 2 -32.76 11.46 52.15
N LEU A 3 -33.30 11.18 50.96
CA LEU A 3 -32.87 10.03 50.15
C LEU A 3 -31.70 10.49 49.26
N ARG A 4 -30.47 10.23 49.72
CA ARG A 4 -29.24 10.46 48.96
C ARG A 4 -29.15 9.43 47.85
N GLY A 5 -29.61 9.79 46.65
CA GLY A 5 -29.35 9.05 45.42
C GLY A 5 -27.90 9.24 45.00
N LEU A 6 -27.06 8.23 45.23
CA LEU A 6 -25.69 8.15 44.70
C LEU A 6 -25.79 7.80 43.21
N VAL A 7 -25.66 8.79 42.33
CA VAL A 7 -25.56 8.55 40.87
C VAL A 7 -24.11 8.16 40.57
N LEU A 8 -23.91 6.87 40.33
CA LEU A 8 -22.63 6.30 39.89
C LEU A 8 -22.42 6.66 38.41
N ALA A 9 -21.51 7.59 38.13
CA ALA A 9 -21.15 7.96 36.77
C ALA A 9 -20.30 6.83 36.15
N VAL A 10 -20.94 5.98 35.34
CA VAL A 10 -20.26 4.98 34.50
C VAL A 10 -19.56 5.73 33.36
N THR A 11 -18.25 5.89 33.45
CA THR A 11 -17.40 6.35 32.35
C THR A 11 -17.17 5.18 31.40
N LEU A 12 -18.02 5.06 30.37
CA LEU A 12 -17.76 4.17 29.25
C LEU A 12 -16.55 4.71 28.47
N VAL A 13 -15.40 4.08 28.65
CA VAL A 13 -14.26 4.21 27.74
C VAL A 13 -14.66 3.50 26.45
N LEU A 14 -15.14 4.26 25.46
CA LEU A 14 -15.34 3.76 24.10
C LEU A 14 -13.97 3.54 23.47
N SER A 15 -13.41 2.35 23.64
CA SER A 15 -12.33 1.82 22.80
C SER A 15 -12.92 1.48 21.42
N GLY A 16 -13.20 2.51 20.62
CA GLY A 16 -13.65 2.35 19.25
C GLY A 16 -12.58 1.61 18.42
N PRO A 17 -12.97 0.78 17.45
CA PRO A 17 -12.01 0.13 16.57
C PRO A 17 -11.18 1.22 15.88
N ALA A 18 -9.85 1.11 15.98
CA ALA A 18 -8.92 1.96 15.26
C ALA A 18 -9.12 1.72 13.76
N THR A 19 -10.07 2.43 13.17
CA THR A 19 -10.17 2.55 11.72
C THR A 19 -8.91 3.27 11.33
N ALA A 20 -7.93 2.55 10.78
CA ALA A 20 -6.72 3.16 10.25
C ALA A 20 -7.18 4.24 9.27
N GLY A 21 -7.04 5.51 9.67
CA GLY A 21 -7.62 6.62 8.94
C GLY A 21 -7.18 6.57 7.48
N GLN A 22 -8.12 6.86 6.56
CA GLN A 22 -7.82 6.88 5.13
C GLN A 22 -6.80 7.99 4.86
N LYS A 23 -5.53 7.61 4.71
CA LYS A 23 -4.45 8.54 4.36
C LYS A 23 -4.57 8.84 2.87
N VAL A 24 -4.65 10.12 2.53
CA VAL A 24 -4.52 10.60 1.15
C VAL A 24 -3.04 10.75 0.86
N TYR A 25 -2.57 10.07 -0.18
CA TYR A 25 -1.20 10.17 -0.64
C TYR A 25 -1.15 11.14 -1.82
N GLU A 26 -0.23 12.09 -1.76
CA GLU A 26 -0.09 13.15 -2.76
C GLU A 26 1.37 13.31 -3.19
N GLY A 27 1.59 14.04 -4.28
CA GLY A 27 2.93 14.41 -4.75
C GLY A 27 3.87 13.21 -4.93
N GLU A 28 4.98 13.23 -4.20
CA GLU A 28 6.04 12.23 -4.28
C GLU A 28 5.61 10.87 -3.73
N GLU A 29 4.90 10.82 -2.59
CA GLU A 29 4.40 9.57 -2.01
C GLU A 29 3.42 8.86 -2.97
N ALA A 30 2.52 9.63 -3.60
CA ALA A 30 1.61 9.09 -4.61
C ALA A 30 2.35 8.54 -5.82
N SER A 31 3.48 9.14 -6.18
CA SER A 31 4.32 8.71 -7.30
C SER A 31 5.09 7.43 -6.95
N ALA A 32 5.61 7.34 -5.72
CA ALA A 32 6.24 6.12 -5.19
C ALA A 32 5.25 4.96 -5.12
N LEU A 33 4.03 5.20 -4.62
CA LEU A 33 2.94 4.21 -4.62
C LEU A 33 2.61 3.71 -6.03
N ARG A 34 2.54 4.60 -7.02
CA ARG A 34 2.30 4.20 -8.42
C ARG A 34 3.38 3.29 -8.96
N CYS A 35 4.64 3.58 -8.64
CA CYS A 35 5.70 2.70 -9.05
C CYS A 35 5.62 1.34 -8.35
N ALA A 36 5.54 1.34 -7.01
CA ALA A 36 5.44 0.13 -6.23
C ALA A 36 4.31 -0.77 -6.77
N ASN A 37 3.14 -0.17 -7.06
CA ASN A 37 2.01 -0.89 -7.62
C ASN A 37 2.28 -1.48 -9.00
N MET A 38 2.90 -0.71 -9.89
CA MET A 38 3.29 -1.18 -11.22
C MET A 38 4.24 -2.37 -11.15
N LEU A 39 5.26 -2.33 -10.27
CA LEU A 39 6.21 -3.45 -10.09
C LEU A 39 5.52 -4.69 -9.53
N ALA A 40 4.74 -4.56 -8.45
CA ALA A 40 4.02 -5.69 -7.87
C ALA A 40 3.03 -6.33 -8.84
N LEU A 41 2.24 -5.52 -9.55
CA LEU A 41 1.25 -6.04 -10.48
C LEU A 41 1.93 -6.69 -11.70
N THR A 42 3.06 -6.15 -12.17
CA THR A 42 3.87 -6.81 -13.20
C THR A 42 4.35 -8.19 -12.74
N GLY A 43 4.85 -8.30 -11.50
CA GLY A 43 5.27 -9.58 -10.94
C GLY A 43 4.14 -10.60 -10.92
N VAL A 44 2.96 -10.21 -10.41
CA VAL A 44 1.76 -11.08 -10.41
C VAL A 44 1.34 -11.45 -11.84
N THR A 45 1.30 -10.49 -12.76
CA THR A 45 0.90 -10.72 -14.15
C THR A 45 1.82 -11.70 -14.86
N LEU A 46 3.14 -11.47 -14.82
CA LEU A 46 4.10 -12.34 -15.49
C LEU A 46 4.11 -13.73 -14.88
N ARG A 47 3.89 -13.82 -13.56
CA ARG A 47 3.79 -15.11 -12.90
C ARG A 47 2.57 -15.91 -13.28
N ASN A 48 1.41 -15.27 -13.35
CA ASN A 48 0.18 -15.91 -13.81
C ASN A 48 0.25 -16.35 -15.27
N ALA A 49 1.10 -15.70 -16.07
CA ALA A 49 1.39 -16.08 -17.46
C ALA A 49 2.51 -17.12 -17.59
N GLU A 50 3.07 -17.62 -16.49
CA GLU A 50 4.21 -18.56 -16.47
C GLU A 50 5.47 -18.00 -17.17
N LEU A 51 5.61 -16.67 -17.21
CA LEU A 51 6.73 -15.94 -17.83
C LEU A 51 7.77 -15.42 -16.82
N MET A 52 7.58 -15.74 -15.55
CA MET A 52 8.46 -15.39 -14.43
C MET A 52 8.51 -16.61 -13.51
N ASP A 53 9.56 -16.77 -12.71
CA ASP A 53 9.67 -17.79 -11.66
C ASP A 53 9.48 -17.23 -10.22
N ASP A 54 9.51 -18.11 -9.20
CA ASP A 54 9.21 -17.75 -7.80
C ASP A 54 10.28 -16.84 -7.24
N ALA A 55 11.53 -17.12 -7.56
CA ALA A 55 12.65 -16.32 -7.11
C ALA A 55 12.60 -14.92 -7.73
N GLU A 56 12.31 -14.82 -9.03
CA GLU A 56 12.16 -13.54 -9.74
C GLU A 56 10.99 -12.71 -9.19
N GLN A 57 9.85 -13.35 -8.91
CA GLN A 57 8.72 -12.67 -8.31
C GLN A 57 9.01 -12.21 -6.88
N GLU A 58 9.67 -13.04 -6.08
CA GLU A 58 10.10 -12.66 -4.72
C GLU A 58 11.03 -11.44 -4.74
N VAL A 59 11.99 -11.41 -5.67
CA VAL A 59 12.86 -10.24 -5.84
C VAL A 59 12.04 -8.99 -6.16
N LEU A 60 11.10 -9.07 -7.11
CA LEU A 60 10.31 -7.92 -7.54
C LEU A 60 9.34 -7.43 -6.43
N LEU A 61 8.79 -8.35 -5.65
CA LEU A 61 8.01 -8.04 -4.45
C LEU A 61 8.89 -7.41 -3.35
N GLY A 62 10.11 -7.89 -3.18
CA GLY A 62 11.10 -7.30 -2.27
C GLY A 62 11.41 -5.84 -2.63
N VAL A 63 11.67 -5.56 -3.91
CA VAL A 63 11.85 -4.19 -4.42
C VAL A 63 10.62 -3.33 -4.13
N THR A 64 9.43 -3.86 -4.39
CA THR A 64 8.16 -3.16 -4.12
C THR A 64 8.05 -2.77 -2.64
N ILE A 65 8.29 -3.71 -1.73
CA ILE A 65 8.23 -3.47 -0.27
C ILE A 65 9.25 -2.41 0.13
N LEU A 66 10.48 -2.48 -0.41
CA LEU A 66 11.52 -1.50 -0.12
C LEU A 66 11.14 -0.08 -0.58
N ILE A 67 10.47 0.07 -1.72
CA ILE A 67 9.95 1.37 -2.16
C ILE A 67 8.88 1.87 -1.18
N LEU A 68 7.94 1.01 -0.78
CA LEU A 68 6.89 1.37 0.17
C LEU A 68 7.43 1.75 1.55
N GLU A 69 8.44 1.06 2.05
CA GLU A 69 9.01 1.35 3.37
C GLU A 69 9.84 2.63 3.40
N ARG A 70 10.54 2.95 2.32
CA ARG A 70 11.42 4.12 2.27
C ARG A 70 10.73 5.41 1.81
N HIS A 71 9.78 5.31 0.88
CA HIS A 71 9.24 6.47 0.16
C HIS A 71 7.75 6.71 0.39
N VAL A 72 7.10 5.88 1.19
CA VAL A 72 5.66 6.01 1.50
C VAL A 72 5.47 5.94 3.01
N SER A 73 5.00 7.02 3.61
CA SER A 73 4.69 7.07 5.04
C SER A 73 3.37 6.38 5.36
N GLY A 74 3.07 6.24 6.65
CA GLY A 74 1.86 5.58 7.14
C GLY A 74 2.10 4.12 7.51
N THR A 75 1.05 3.47 8.01
CA THR A 75 1.12 2.08 8.46
C THR A 75 1.09 1.12 7.29
N TRP A 76 1.60 -0.09 7.48
CA TRP A 76 1.51 -1.16 6.47
C TRP A 76 0.07 -1.35 5.97
N ALA A 77 -0.93 -1.31 6.86
CA ALA A 77 -2.33 -1.44 6.51
C ALA A 77 -2.79 -0.30 5.56
N GLN A 78 -2.36 0.94 5.80
CA GLN A 78 -2.66 2.07 4.93
C GLN A 78 -1.98 1.95 3.56
N LYS A 79 -0.71 1.51 3.52
CA LYS A 79 0.03 1.31 2.27
C LYS A 79 -0.60 0.19 1.44
N LYS A 80 -0.91 -0.94 2.07
CA LYS A 80 -1.58 -2.08 1.45
C LYS A 80 -2.94 -1.70 0.87
N ALA A 81 -3.78 -0.98 1.63
CA ALA A 81 -5.09 -0.53 1.14
C ALA A 81 -4.97 0.40 -0.08
N ALA A 82 -3.96 1.28 -0.10
CA ALA A 82 -3.69 2.13 -1.26
C ALA A 82 -3.27 1.32 -2.49
N MET A 83 -2.42 0.31 -2.30
CA MET A 83 -1.98 -0.60 -3.36
C MET A 83 -3.14 -1.42 -3.94
N GLU A 84 -4.04 -1.93 -3.09
CA GLU A 84 -5.24 -2.67 -3.53
C GLU A 84 -6.16 -1.78 -4.36
N GLN A 85 -6.46 -0.56 -3.88
CA GLN A 85 -7.29 0.39 -4.63
C GLN A 85 -6.69 0.74 -6.01
N MET A 86 -5.37 0.83 -6.11
CA MET A 86 -4.69 1.09 -7.37
C MET A 86 -4.77 -0.09 -8.33
N ARG A 87 -4.57 -1.32 -7.84
CA ARG A 87 -4.65 -2.54 -8.64
C ARG A 87 -6.04 -2.66 -9.27
N ASP A 88 -7.09 -2.43 -8.51
CA ASP A 88 -8.47 -2.62 -8.96
C ASP A 88 -8.88 -1.61 -10.06
N ARG A 89 -8.05 -0.60 -10.34
CA ARG A 89 -8.25 0.41 -11.39
C ARG A 89 -7.44 0.17 -12.67
N ARG A 90 -6.56 -0.83 -12.70
CA ARG A 90 -5.62 -1.04 -13.83
C ARG A 90 -5.90 -2.34 -14.56
N SER A 91 -5.83 -2.29 -15.89
CA SER A 91 -5.79 -3.49 -16.72
C SER A 91 -4.40 -4.14 -16.66
N ILE A 92 -4.33 -5.41 -17.07
CA ILE A 92 -3.07 -6.16 -17.15
C ILE A 92 -2.18 -5.55 -18.25
N GLU A 93 -2.77 -5.24 -19.40
CA GLU A 93 -2.10 -4.72 -20.59
C GLU A 93 -1.48 -3.34 -20.31
N ASP A 94 -2.24 -2.45 -19.65
CA ASP A 94 -1.73 -1.13 -19.27
C ASP A 94 -0.56 -1.24 -18.29
N THR A 95 -0.60 -2.22 -17.39
CA THR A 95 0.46 -2.45 -16.41
C THR A 95 1.77 -2.87 -17.06
N LEU A 96 1.72 -3.86 -17.97
CA LEU A 96 2.92 -4.32 -18.67
C LEU A 96 3.52 -3.23 -19.55
N ALA A 97 2.68 -2.48 -20.26
CA ALA A 97 3.13 -1.36 -21.07
C ALA A 97 3.75 -0.25 -20.21
N ASP A 98 3.17 0.04 -19.04
CA ASP A 98 3.75 0.98 -18.08
C ASP A 98 5.06 0.48 -17.48
N TYR A 99 5.19 -0.81 -17.19
CA TYR A 99 6.44 -1.38 -16.70
C TYR A 99 7.57 -1.20 -17.71
N GLN A 100 7.35 -1.60 -18.96
CA GLN A 100 8.34 -1.49 -20.03
C GLN A 100 8.81 -0.05 -20.24
N ARG A 101 7.90 0.92 -20.13
CA ARG A 101 8.23 2.35 -20.32
C ARG A 101 8.84 3.01 -19.09
N ASN A 102 8.36 2.66 -17.89
CA ASN A 102 8.58 3.47 -16.69
C ASN A 102 9.40 2.79 -15.59
N ALA A 103 9.68 1.48 -15.66
CA ALA A 103 10.42 0.80 -14.60
C ALA A 103 11.81 1.42 -14.34
N PRO A 104 12.64 1.73 -15.35
CA PRO A 104 13.94 2.37 -15.11
C PRO A 104 13.82 3.77 -14.49
N LEU A 105 12.84 4.55 -14.95
CA LEU A 105 12.57 5.90 -14.42
C LEU A 105 12.10 5.83 -12.96
N CYS A 106 11.26 4.85 -12.64
CA CYS A 106 10.87 4.63 -11.27
C CYS A 106 12.08 4.34 -10.39
N LEU A 107 12.88 3.32 -10.74
CA LEU A 107 13.97 2.86 -9.87
C LEU A 107 15.06 3.93 -9.73
N GLY A 108 15.23 4.80 -10.73
CA GLY A 108 16.08 5.98 -10.60
C GLY A 108 15.51 7.06 -9.68
N ARG A 109 14.18 7.24 -9.65
CA ARG A 109 13.52 8.24 -8.80
C ARG A 109 13.31 7.76 -7.35
N PHE A 110 13.08 6.47 -7.16
CA PHE A 110 12.79 5.85 -5.87
C PHE A 110 13.82 4.75 -5.58
N PRO A 111 15.07 5.11 -5.25
CA PRO A 111 16.14 4.15 -5.02
C PRO A 111 15.87 3.27 -3.80
N ILE A 112 16.40 2.06 -3.83
CA ILE A 112 16.21 1.03 -2.80
C ILE A 112 17.53 0.64 -2.08
N ASN A 113 18.58 1.43 -2.27
CA ASN A 113 19.91 1.24 -1.68
C ASN A 113 20.37 2.51 -0.95
#